data_AF-A0A194WSY1-F1
#
_entry.id   AF-A0A194WSY1-F1
#
_cell.length_a   1.000
_cell.length_b   1.000
_cell.length_c   1.000
_cell.angle_alpha   90.00
_cell.angle_beta   90.00
_cell.angle_gamma   90.00
#
_symmetry.space_group_name_H-M   'P 1'
#
loop_
_entity.id
_entity.type
_entity.pdbx_description
1 polymer ?
#
loop_
_entity_poly.entity_id
_entity_poly.type
_entity_poly.pdbx_seq_one_letter_code
_entity_poly.pdbx_strand_id
1 'polypeptide(L)'
;SDEAIFETGKNGRIYVTRRVDERRCPDCIKSVYKSGRTTVMIWGALSWDYKSPLVFLEKLPERKGICSKAYLQQVLQPIIFPLFDDLGPEYIFMEDGSKVHKGHAKLPRLQHNIRGFNWPPSSPDLNPIEKV
;
A
#
# COMPACT_ATOMS: atom_id res chain seq x y z
N SER A 1 -9.47 -1.20 2.72
CA SER A 1 -8.16 -1.87 2.53
C SER A 1 -7.25 -0.87 1.84
N ASP A 2 -5.94 -1.02 1.97
CA ASP A 2 -5.00 -0.04 1.41
C ASP A 2 -3.60 -0.64 1.21
N GLU A 3 -2.76 0.05 0.44
CA GLU A 3 -1.38 -0.28 0.17
C GLU A 3 -0.40 0.74 0.75
N ALA A 4 0.54 0.27 1.57
CA ALA A 4 1.62 1.09 2.13
C ALA A 4 2.99 0.69 1.56
N ILE A 5 3.89 1.66 1.40
CA ILE A 5 5.29 1.41 1.01
C ILE A 5 6.18 1.52 2.22
N PHE A 6 6.93 0.46 2.50
CA PHE A 6 7.99 0.44 3.51
C PHE A 6 9.35 0.45 2.82
N GLU A 7 10.27 1.28 3.31
CA GLU A 7 11.64 1.33 2.80
C GLU A 7 12.66 1.00 3.89
N THR A 8 13.72 0.27 3.53
CA THR A 8 14.82 -0.07 4.45
C THR A 8 15.73 1.10 4.80
N GLY A 9 15.56 2.24 4.13
CA GLY A 9 16.32 3.46 4.40
C GLY A 9 15.90 4.14 5.70
N LYS A 10 16.85 4.72 6.44
CA LYS A 10 16.52 5.62 7.57
C LYS A 10 15.74 6.82 7.05
N ASN A 11 14.42 6.84 7.29
CA ASN A 11 13.59 8.02 7.11
C ASN A 11 13.67 8.88 8.36
N GLY A 12 14.23 10.08 8.21
CA GLY A 12 14.39 11.02 9.31
C GLY A 12 15.24 12.20 8.89
N ARG A 13 14.86 13.40 9.36
CA ARG A 13 15.68 14.59 9.20
C ARG A 13 16.87 14.47 10.15
N ILE A 14 18.07 14.30 9.61
CA ILE A 14 19.29 14.33 10.40
C ILE A 14 19.66 15.80 10.62
N TYR A 15 19.66 16.22 11.87
CA TYR A 15 20.15 17.54 12.24
C TYR A 15 21.67 17.47 12.39
N VAL A 16 22.36 18.41 11.75
CA VAL A 16 23.81 18.59 11.88
C VAL A 16 24.05 20.02 12.33
N THR A 17 24.69 20.18 13.49
CA THR A 17 25.13 21.48 14.00
C THR A 17 26.59 21.68 13.60
N ARG A 18 26.93 22.85 13.07
CA ARG A 18 28.31 23.21 12.69
C ARG A 18 28.55 24.71 12.82
N ARG A 19 29.80 25.10 13.03
CA ARG A 19 30.28 26.48 12.98
C ARG A 19 30.40 26.96 11.52
N VAL A 20 30.62 28.26 11.35
CA VAL A 20 30.65 28.92 10.02
C VAL A 20 31.77 28.35 9.14
N ASP A 21 32.94 28.11 9.74
CA ASP A 21 34.16 27.57 9.13
C ASP A 21 34.13 26.05 8.89
N GLU A 22 33.29 25.32 9.61
CA GLU A 22 33.17 23.85 9.53
C GLU A 22 32.35 23.34 8.33
N ARG A 23 32.10 24.18 7.31
CA ARG A 23 31.26 23.81 6.15
C ARG A 23 31.72 22.54 5.44
N ARG A 24 33.03 22.30 5.38
CA ARG A 24 33.65 21.14 4.72
C ARG A 24 34.18 20.09 5.70
N CYS A 25 33.90 20.24 7.00
CA CYS A 25 34.30 19.24 7.99
C CYS A 25 33.57 17.92 7.70
N PRO A 26 34.30 16.80 7.48
CA PRO A 26 33.69 15.50 7.22
C PRO A 26 32.74 15.03 8.33
N ASP A 27 33.04 15.38 9.59
CA ASP A 27 32.19 15.05 10.74
C ASP A 27 30.90 15.90 10.78
N CYS A 28 30.90 17.04 10.08
CA CYS A 28 29.76 17.93 9.92
C CYS A 28 29.04 17.77 8.56
N ILE A 29 29.35 16.72 7.80
CA ILE A 29 28.69 16.39 6.53
C ILE A 29 28.22 14.95 6.59
N LYS A 30 26.91 14.73 6.40
CA LYS A 30 26.38 13.38 6.17
C LYS A 30 26.12 13.17 4.68
N SER A 31 26.87 12.25 4.08
CA SER A 31 26.57 11.76 2.73
C SER A 31 25.27 10.96 2.73
N VAL A 32 24.37 11.30 1.81
CA VAL A 32 23.13 10.55 1.58
C VAL A 32 23.37 9.60 0.42
N TYR A 33 23.64 8.33 0.73
CA TYR A 33 23.70 7.30 -0.29
C TYR A 33 22.28 6.85 -0.63
N LYS A 34 21.86 7.03 -1.89
CA LYS A 34 20.61 6.46 -2.42
C LYS A 34 20.75 4.98 -2.80
N SER A 35 21.97 4.46 -2.85
CA SER A 35 22.25 3.06 -3.19
C SER A 35 21.88 2.14 -2.02
N GLY A 36 21.10 1.09 -2.28
CA GLY A 36 20.71 0.07 -1.29
C GLY A 36 19.33 0.24 -0.65
N ARG A 37 18.50 1.18 -1.11
CA ARG A 37 17.11 1.27 -0.66
C ARG A 37 16.25 0.21 -1.34
N THR A 38 15.74 -0.71 -0.54
CA THR A 38 14.72 -1.67 -0.98
C THR A 38 13.38 -1.17 -0.47
N THR A 39 12.43 -1.00 -1.37
CA THR A 39 11.04 -0.69 -1.06
C THR A 39 10.21 -1.95 -1.20
N VAL A 40 9.34 -2.21 -0.22
CA VAL A 40 8.33 -3.25 -0.28
C VAL A 40 6.96 -2.57 -0.25
N MET A 41 6.08 -2.94 -1.17
CA MET A 41 4.69 -2.54 -1.12
C MET A 41 3.92 -3.63 -0.37
N ILE A 42 3.17 -3.23 0.65
CA ILE A 42 2.40 -4.14 1.49
C ILE A 42 0.93 -3.75 1.37
N TRP A 43 0.07 -4.72 1.14
CA TRP A 43 -1.37 -4.56 1.20
C TRP A 43 -1.93 -5.10 2.51
N GLY A 44 -2.96 -4.45 3.03
CA GLY A 44 -3.74 -4.94 4.16
C GLY A 44 -5.19 -4.46 4.13
N ALA A 45 -6.03 -5.13 4.91
CA ALA A 45 -7.41 -4.77 5.15
C ALA A 45 -7.78 -4.93 6.62
N LEU A 46 -8.77 -4.15 7.04
CA LEU A 46 -9.39 -4.28 8.35
C LEU A 46 -10.91 -4.12 8.21
N SER A 47 -11.63 -4.67 9.16
CA SER A 47 -13.05 -4.37 9.41
C SER A 47 -13.31 -4.40 10.90
N TRP A 48 -14.59 -4.31 11.30
CA TRP A 48 -14.97 -4.58 12.68
C TRP A 48 -14.50 -6.00 13.08
N ASP A 49 -13.72 -6.08 14.15
CA ASP A 49 -13.16 -7.31 14.72
C ASP A 49 -12.37 -8.23 13.74
N TYR A 50 -11.76 -7.64 12.71
CA TYR A 50 -10.97 -8.42 11.75
C TYR A 50 -9.80 -7.61 11.20
N LYS A 51 -8.66 -8.29 11.05
CA LYS A 51 -7.48 -7.82 10.33
C LYS A 51 -7.09 -8.89 9.31
N SER A 52 -6.86 -8.49 8.07
CA SER A 52 -6.35 -9.43 7.07
C SER A 52 -4.90 -9.80 7.36
N PRO A 53 -4.41 -10.91 6.78
CA PRO A 53 -2.98 -11.08 6.57
C PRO A 53 -2.40 -9.89 5.81
N LEU A 54 -1.14 -9.56 6.08
CA LEU A 54 -0.38 -8.61 5.27
C LEU A 54 0.15 -9.32 4.02
N VAL A 55 -0.06 -8.70 2.86
CA VAL A 55 0.44 -9.21 1.59
C VAL A 55 1.60 -8.37 1.11
N PHE A 56 2.76 -9.01 0.99
CA PHE A 56 3.95 -8.41 0.39
C PHE A 56 3.79 -8.47 -1.12
N LEU A 57 3.38 -7.35 -1.72
CA LEU A 57 3.00 -7.30 -3.13
C LEU A 57 4.23 -7.38 -4.04
N GLU A 58 4.21 -8.36 -4.94
CA GLU A 58 5.23 -8.56 -5.95
C GLU A 58 4.79 -8.03 -7.32
N LYS A 59 5.72 -7.40 -8.02
CA LYS A 59 5.48 -6.91 -9.38
C LYS A 59 5.54 -8.09 -10.34
N LEU A 60 4.62 -8.12 -11.31
CA LEU A 60 4.74 -9.06 -12.42
C LEU A 60 5.99 -8.73 -13.27
N PRO A 61 6.57 -9.72 -13.99
CA PRO A 61 7.68 -9.50 -14.91
C PRO A 61 7.41 -8.32 -15.86
N GLU A 62 8.46 -7.54 -16.14
CA GLU A 62 8.42 -6.36 -17.04
C GLU A 62 7.55 -5.18 -16.55
N ARG A 63 6.97 -5.25 -15.35
CA ARG A 63 6.17 -4.15 -14.77
C ARG A 63 7.00 -3.29 -13.82
N LYS A 64 6.86 -1.97 -13.93
CA LYS A 64 7.52 -1.00 -13.04
C LYS A 64 6.89 -0.92 -11.64
N GLY A 65 5.62 -1.29 -11.51
CA GLY A 65 4.85 -1.25 -10.26
C GLY A 65 3.75 -2.31 -10.24
N ILE A 66 3.01 -2.35 -9.13
CA ILE A 66 1.85 -3.24 -8.99
C ILE A 66 0.78 -2.82 -10.01
N CYS A 67 0.27 -3.81 -10.73
CA CYS A 67 -0.80 -3.61 -11.70
C CYS A 67 -2.05 -4.34 -11.26
N SER A 68 -3.19 -4.01 -11.90
CA SER A 68 -4.47 -4.64 -11.57
C SER A 68 -4.46 -6.17 -11.64
N LYS A 69 -3.68 -6.76 -12.55
CA LYS A 69 -3.53 -8.21 -12.64
C LYS A 69 -2.80 -8.79 -11.41
N ALA A 70 -1.72 -8.15 -10.97
CA ALA A 70 -1.00 -8.54 -9.76
C ALA A 70 -1.90 -8.43 -8.52
N TYR A 71 -2.65 -7.33 -8.42
CA TYR A 71 -3.62 -7.10 -7.35
C TYR A 71 -4.72 -8.17 -7.33
N LEU A 72 -5.30 -8.50 -8.50
CA LEU A 72 -6.27 -9.58 -8.61
C LEU A 72 -5.72 -10.91 -8.11
N GLN A 73 -4.50 -11.28 -8.53
CA GLN A 73 -3.89 -12.58 -8.24
C GLN A 73 -3.39 -12.72 -6.80
N GLN A 74 -2.91 -11.62 -6.19
CA GLN A 74 -2.24 -11.66 -4.88
C GLN A 74 -3.14 -11.20 -3.74
N VAL A 75 -4.20 -10.43 -4.02
CA VAL A 75 -5.11 -9.87 -3.00
C VAL A 75 -6.52 -10.40 -3.20
N LEU A 76 -7.12 -10.16 -4.37
CA LEU A 76 -8.54 -10.45 -4.53
C LEU A 76 -8.86 -11.94 -4.50
N GLN A 77 -8.19 -12.72 -5.35
CA GLN A 77 -8.41 -14.17 -5.43
C GLN A 77 -8.10 -14.92 -4.13
N PRO A 78 -6.94 -14.71 -3.46
CA PRO A 78 -6.59 -15.51 -2.29
C PRO A 78 -7.21 -15.03 -0.98
N ILE A 79 -7.63 -13.76 -0.88
CA ILE A 79 -8.05 -13.18 0.41
C ILE A 79 -9.46 -12.63 0.35
N ILE A 80 -9.73 -11.71 -0.59
CA ILE A 80 -11.00 -10.98 -0.60
C ILE A 80 -12.17 -11.85 -1.06
N PHE A 81 -11.99 -12.67 -2.10
CA PHE A 81 -13.07 -13.51 -2.60
C PHE A 81 -13.53 -14.53 -1.54
N PRO A 82 -12.62 -15.32 -0.92
CA PRO A 82 -13.02 -16.20 0.18
C PRO A 82 -13.67 -15.45 1.35
N LEU A 83 -13.12 -14.29 1.72
CA LEU A 83 -13.68 -13.47 2.80
C LEU A 83 -15.12 -13.03 2.49
N PHE A 84 -15.40 -12.62 1.25
CA PHE A 84 -16.75 -12.19 0.85
C PHE A 84 -17.71 -13.36 0.62
N ASP A 85 -17.20 -14.53 0.26
CA ASP A 85 -17.99 -15.77 0.21
C ASP A 85 -18.51 -16.12 1.63
N ASP A 86 -17.72 -15.84 2.69
CA ASP A 86 -18.11 -16.05 4.09
C ASP A 86 -18.99 -14.92 4.67
N LEU A 87 -18.64 -13.65 4.38
CA LEU A 87 -19.33 -12.48 4.92
C LEU A 87 -20.70 -12.24 4.29
N GLY A 88 -20.87 -12.61 3.01
CA GLY A 88 -22.07 -12.38 2.24
C GLY A 88 -22.23 -10.94 1.69
N PRO A 89 -23.33 -10.67 0.98
CA PRO A 89 -23.49 -9.46 0.18
C PRO A 89 -23.68 -8.20 1.04
N GLU A 90 -23.98 -8.32 2.33
CA GLU A 90 -24.26 -7.21 3.26
C GLU A 90 -23.06 -6.29 3.49
N TYR A 91 -21.85 -6.82 3.28
CA TYR A 91 -20.60 -6.11 3.48
C TYR A 91 -20.20 -5.28 2.25
N ILE A 92 -19.44 -4.23 2.51
CA ILE A 92 -18.94 -3.32 1.49
C ILE A 92 -17.41 -3.38 1.51
N PHE A 93 -16.81 -3.62 0.34
CA PHE A 93 -15.37 -3.54 0.18
C PHE A 93 -14.98 -2.10 -0.17
N MET A 94 -14.20 -1.49 0.72
CA MET A 94 -13.69 -0.13 0.56
C MET A 94 -12.21 -0.16 0.17
N GLU A 95 -11.89 0.57 -0.89
CA GLU A 95 -10.55 0.78 -1.48
C GLU A 95 -10.48 2.23 -1.99
N ASP A 96 -9.27 2.73 -2.22
CA ASP A 96 -9.08 4.07 -2.79
C ASP A 96 -9.44 4.12 -4.30
N GLY A 97 -9.28 5.31 -4.90
CA GLY A 97 -9.59 5.53 -6.31
C GLY A 97 -8.55 5.01 -7.32
N SER A 98 -7.51 4.29 -6.88
CA SER A 98 -6.34 3.93 -7.67
C SER A 98 -6.68 3.08 -8.89
N LYS A 99 -5.84 3.20 -9.91
CA LYS A 99 -6.00 2.48 -11.18
C LYS A 99 -5.79 0.97 -11.04
N VAL A 100 -5.10 0.52 -9.99
CA VAL A 100 -4.86 -0.92 -9.74
C VAL A 100 -6.15 -1.65 -9.35
N HIS A 101 -7.05 -0.97 -8.64
CA HIS A 101 -8.36 -1.50 -8.24
C HIS A 101 -9.33 -1.57 -9.41
N LYS A 102 -9.04 -0.87 -10.52
CA LYS A 102 -9.82 -0.88 -11.76
C LYS A 102 -9.20 -1.85 -12.78
N GLY A 103 -9.82 -2.08 -13.93
CA GLY A 103 -9.25 -2.94 -14.98
C GLY A 103 -9.53 -4.43 -14.76
N HIS A 104 -8.48 -5.26 -14.67
CA HIS A 104 -8.61 -6.72 -14.51
C HIS A 104 -9.37 -7.13 -13.25
N ALA A 105 -9.33 -6.29 -12.23
CA ALA A 105 -10.02 -6.51 -10.96
C ALA A 105 -11.54 -6.21 -11.03
N LYS A 106 -12.06 -5.54 -12.07
CA LYS A 106 -13.46 -5.11 -12.14
C LYS A 106 -14.45 -6.25 -12.37
N LEU A 107 -14.23 -7.06 -13.41
CA LEU A 107 -15.15 -8.15 -13.76
C LEU A 107 -15.20 -9.26 -12.70
N PRO A 108 -14.06 -9.73 -12.16
CA PRO A 108 -14.07 -10.74 -11.10
C PRO A 108 -14.82 -10.29 -9.85
N ARG A 109 -14.68 -9.03 -9.41
CA ARG A 109 -15.47 -8.51 -8.26
C ARG A 109 -16.97 -8.60 -8.51
N LEU A 110 -17.41 -8.28 -9.73
CA LEU A 110 -18.83 -8.38 -10.09
C LEU A 110 -19.32 -9.83 -10.03
N GLN A 111 -18.50 -10.79 -10.48
CA GLN A 111 -18.83 -12.22 -10.44
C GLN A 111 -18.94 -12.76 -9.01
N HIS A 112 -18.16 -12.20 -8.07
CA HIS A 112 -18.21 -12.54 -6.64
C HIS A 112 -19.20 -11.67 -5.84
N ASN A 113 -20.08 -10.89 -6.49
CA ASN A 113 -21.06 -10.01 -5.83
C ASN A 113 -20.45 -9.03 -4.80
N ILE A 114 -19.19 -8.62 -5.01
CA ILE A 114 -18.51 -7.72 -4.09
C ILE A 114 -18.98 -6.29 -4.36
N ARG A 115 -19.67 -5.72 -3.37
CA ARG A 115 -20.10 -4.32 -3.42
C ARG A 115 -18.95 -3.40 -3.05
N GLY A 116 -18.58 -2.52 -3.98
CA GLY A 116 -17.60 -1.48 -3.75
C GLY A 116 -18.20 -0.23 -3.09
N PHE A 117 -17.34 0.58 -2.48
CA PHE A 117 -17.68 1.93 -2.03
C PHE A 117 -17.06 2.98 -2.97
N ASN A 118 -17.84 4.00 -3.36
CA ASN A 118 -17.30 5.14 -4.11
C ASN A 118 -16.54 6.08 -3.16
N TRP A 119 -15.25 5.80 -2.97
CA TRP A 119 -14.39 6.58 -2.10
C TRP A 119 -14.12 7.98 -2.69
N PRO A 120 -14.24 9.07 -1.90
CA PRO A 120 -13.90 10.40 -2.35
C PRO A 120 -12.39 10.50 -2.65
N PRO A 121 -11.99 11.13 -3.78
CA PRO A 121 -10.58 11.31 -4.09
C PRO A 121 -9.82 12.05 -2.98
N SER A 122 -8.53 11.71 -2.79
CA SER A 122 -7.62 12.43 -1.89
C SER A 122 -8.12 12.56 -0.44
N SER A 123 -8.87 11.58 0.05
CA SER A 123 -9.43 11.57 1.41
C SER A 123 -8.87 10.43 2.27
N PRO A 124 -7.54 10.39 2.53
CA PRO A 124 -6.95 9.35 3.38
C PRO A 124 -7.37 9.49 4.85
N ASP A 125 -7.70 10.70 5.30
CA ASP A 125 -8.16 10.99 6.67
C ASP A 125 -9.45 10.25 7.05
N LEU A 126 -10.26 9.88 6.06
CA LEU A 126 -11.49 9.12 6.26
C LEU A 126 -11.23 7.61 6.39
N ASN A 127 -10.05 7.11 6.02
CA ASN A 127 -9.74 5.68 5.97
C ASN A 127 -9.13 5.23 7.31
N PRO A 128 -9.80 4.36 8.08
CA PRO A 128 -9.32 3.96 9.42
C PRO A 128 -7.97 3.23 9.40
N ILE A 129 -7.60 2.58 8.30
CA ILE A 129 -6.35 1.80 8.20
C ILE A 129 -5.10 2.69 8.20
N GLU A 130 -5.23 3.96 7.85
CA GLU A 130 -4.13 4.94 7.82
C GLU A 130 -3.59 5.27 9.23
N LYS A 131 -4.30 4.86 10.27
CA LYS A 131 -3.91 5.04 11.68
C LYS A 131 -3.37 3.77 12.34
N VAL A 132 -3.35 2.65 11.61
CA VAL A 132 -2.92 1.33 12.10
C VAL A 132 -1.46 1.09 11.76
#